data_AF-R9IGJ7-F1
#
_entry.id   AF-R9IGJ7-F1
#
_cell.length_a   1.000
_cell.length_b   1.000
_cell.length_c   1.000
_cell.angle_alpha   90.00
_cell.angle_beta   90.00
_cell.angle_gamma   90.00
#
_symmetry.space_group_name_H-M   'P 1'
#
loop_
_entity.id
_entity.type
_entity.pdbx_description
1 polymer ?
#
loop_
_entity_poly.entity_id
_entity_poly.type
_entity_poly.pdbx_seq_one_letter_code
_entity_poly.pdbx_strand_id
1 'polypeptide(L)'
;MMFPKFGSTYIIKGVICELFQYLDTRQFYHISKVKLHSSSEQLLFSRIGHLMEETNGRMPRSALENALCYSGNYLNTIVNKYTGMNLHDYGLTFTMKKAASLLTDTDRSISAIETQLGFTNRTHFYKMFKNKYGVTPGKYRSQMKGVQT
;
A
#
# COMPACT_ATOMS: atom_id res chain seq x y z
N MET A 1 -40.22 -15.55 -0.59
CA MET A 1 -41.37 -14.61 -0.65
C MET A 1 -41.14 -13.60 -1.77
N MET A 2 -41.14 -14.04 -3.04
CA MET A 2 -41.12 -13.16 -4.21
C MET A 2 -41.98 -13.82 -5.29
N PHE A 3 -43.26 -13.46 -5.33
CA PHE A 3 -44.07 -13.69 -6.52
C PHE A 3 -43.80 -12.52 -7.47
N PRO A 4 -43.42 -12.76 -8.72
CA PRO A 4 -43.17 -11.68 -9.67
C PRO A 4 -44.47 -10.91 -9.88
N LYS A 5 -44.46 -9.62 -9.52
CA LYS A 5 -45.55 -8.70 -9.82
C LYS A 5 -45.38 -8.20 -11.25
N PHE A 6 -46.47 -7.73 -11.87
CA PHE A 6 -46.38 -7.03 -13.14
C PHE A 6 -45.35 -5.91 -13.03
N GLY A 7 -44.40 -5.84 -13.97
CA GLY A 7 -43.30 -4.87 -13.91
C GLY A 7 -41.98 -5.38 -13.31
N SER A 8 -41.96 -6.51 -12.58
CA SER A 8 -40.74 -7.03 -11.94
C SER A 8 -39.59 -7.26 -12.93
N THR A 9 -39.88 -7.69 -14.16
CA THR A 9 -38.86 -7.86 -15.22
C THR A 9 -38.17 -6.54 -15.57
N TYR A 10 -38.92 -5.43 -15.65
CA TYR A 10 -38.35 -4.12 -15.96
C TYR A 10 -37.55 -3.57 -14.79
N ILE A 11 -37.99 -3.82 -13.56
CA ILE A 11 -37.25 -3.46 -12.35
C ILE A 11 -35.92 -4.21 -12.29
N ILE A 12 -35.93 -5.54 -12.51
CA ILE A 12 -34.70 -6.34 -12.54
C ILE A 12 -33.76 -5.86 -13.65
N LYS A 13 -34.29 -5.61 -14.85
CA LYS A 13 -33.50 -5.03 -15.95
C LYS A 13 -32.91 -3.67 -15.57
N GLY A 14 -33.69 -2.81 -14.92
CA GLY A 14 -33.24 -1.50 -14.45
C GLY A 14 -32.10 -1.61 -13.44
N VAL A 15 -32.26 -2.43 -12.40
CA VAL A 15 -31.22 -2.64 -11.37
C VAL A 15 -29.97 -3.27 -11.96
N ILE A 16 -30.10 -4.19 -12.91
CA ILE A 16 -28.95 -4.77 -13.62
C ILE A 16 -28.24 -3.70 -14.47
N CYS A 17 -28.98 -2.85 -15.18
CA CYS A 17 -28.40 -1.74 -15.94
C CYS A 17 -27.69 -0.74 -15.02
N GLU A 18 -28.28 -0.41 -13.87
CA GLU A 18 -27.69 0.49 -12.87
C GLU A 18 -26.41 -0.11 -12.27
N LEU A 19 -26.41 -1.41 -11.97
CA LEU A 19 -25.21 -2.14 -11.56
C LEU A 19 -24.12 -2.07 -12.64
N PHE A 20 -24.46 -2.28 -13.91
CA PHE A 20 -23.48 -2.19 -15.00
C PHE A 20 -22.94 -0.78 -15.19
N GLN A 21 -23.77 0.26 -15.04
CA GLN A 21 -23.30 1.65 -15.07
C GLN A 21 -22.33 1.95 -13.93
N TYR A 22 -22.64 1.46 -12.73
CA TYR A 22 -21.75 1.60 -11.57
C TYR A 22 -20.41 0.88 -11.79
N LEU A 23 -20.45 -0.33 -12.37
CA LEU A 23 -19.28 -1.12 -12.72
C LEU A 23 -18.49 -0.60 -13.93
N ASP A 24 -19.03 0.32 -14.74
CA ASP A 24 -18.33 0.98 -15.86
C ASP A 24 -17.73 2.34 -15.45
N THR A 25 -18.21 2.90 -14.34
CA THR A 25 -17.67 4.15 -13.80
C THR A 25 -16.33 3.92 -13.11
N ARG A 26 -15.23 4.14 -13.84
CA ARG A 26 -13.83 3.92 -13.41
C ARG A 26 -13.40 4.62 -12.12
N GLN A 27 -14.21 5.53 -11.58
CA GLN A 27 -13.95 6.18 -10.29
C GLN A 27 -14.31 5.29 -9.09
N PHE A 28 -15.10 4.23 -9.27
CA PHE A 28 -15.62 3.39 -8.18
C PHE A 28 -15.03 1.98 -8.15
N TYR A 29 -14.18 1.60 -9.11
CA TYR A 29 -13.52 0.30 -9.12
C TYR A 29 -12.11 0.38 -9.69
N HIS A 30 -11.22 -0.46 -9.15
CA HIS A 30 -9.88 -0.69 -9.67
C HIS A 30 -9.79 -2.09 -10.28
N ILE A 31 -9.52 -2.18 -11.59
CA ILE A 31 -9.24 -3.46 -12.24
C ILE A 31 -7.83 -3.89 -11.85
N SER A 32 -7.72 -4.88 -10.98
CA SER A 32 -6.46 -5.58 -10.70
C SER A 32 -6.47 -6.94 -11.38
N LYS A 33 -5.44 -7.24 -12.19
CA LYS A 33 -5.26 -8.57 -12.77
C LYS A 33 -4.96 -9.57 -11.64
N VAL A 34 -5.94 -10.39 -11.29
CA VAL A 34 -5.75 -11.49 -10.32
C VAL A 34 -5.47 -12.78 -11.10
N LYS A 35 -4.33 -13.44 -10.82
CA LYS A 35 -4.06 -14.78 -11.34
C LYS A 35 -5.01 -15.77 -10.68
N LEU A 36 -5.82 -16.48 -11.46
CA LEU A 36 -6.94 -17.32 -11.00
C LEU A 36 -6.54 -18.60 -10.21
N HIS A 37 -5.26 -18.78 -9.87
CA HIS A 37 -4.75 -19.83 -8.97
C HIS A 37 -4.16 -19.28 -7.66
N SER A 38 -4.40 -18.01 -7.33
CA SER A 38 -3.89 -17.41 -6.10
C SER A 38 -4.75 -17.86 -4.91
N SER A 39 -4.13 -18.40 -3.84
CA SER A 39 -4.88 -18.66 -2.61
C SER A 39 -5.43 -17.36 -2.02
N SER A 40 -6.50 -17.42 -1.23
CA SER A 40 -7.09 -16.24 -0.56
C SER A 40 -6.04 -15.44 0.24
N GLU A 41 -5.05 -16.14 0.80
CA GLU A 41 -3.91 -15.54 1.51
C GLU A 41 -2.97 -14.75 0.59
N GLN A 42 -2.69 -15.25 -0.62
CA GLN A 42 -1.88 -14.52 -1.61
C GLN A 42 -2.60 -13.26 -2.07
N LEU A 43 -3.92 -13.33 -2.27
CA LEU A 43 -4.73 -12.16 -2.62
C LEU A 43 -4.72 -11.12 -1.49
N LEU A 44 -4.89 -11.57 -0.25
CA LEU A 44 -4.81 -10.70 0.93
C LEU A 44 -3.42 -10.06 1.05
N PHE A 45 -2.34 -10.82 0.88
CA PHE A 45 -0.98 -10.30 0.89
C PHE A 45 -0.77 -9.24 -0.20
N SER A 46 -1.25 -9.50 -1.42
CA SER A 46 -1.20 -8.53 -2.53
C SER A 46 -1.95 -7.24 -2.20
N ARG A 47 -3.14 -7.34 -1.58
CA ARG A 47 -3.90 -6.16 -1.12
C ARG A 47 -3.18 -5.37 -0.05
N ILE A 48 -2.55 -6.05 0.92
CA ILE A 48 -1.72 -5.39 1.95
C ILE A 48 -0.58 -4.63 1.26
N GLY A 49 0.13 -5.26 0.31
CA GLY A 49 1.20 -4.62 -0.45
C GLY A 49 0.75 -3.38 -1.22
N HIS A 50 -0.41 -3.45 -1.89
CA HIS A 50 -1.00 -2.30 -2.58
C HIS A 50 -1.30 -1.12 -1.65
N LEU A 51 -1.99 -1.37 -0.54
CA LEU A 51 -2.30 -0.33 0.45
C LEU A 51 -1.02 0.28 1.05
N MET A 52 0.01 -0.53 1.29
CA MET A 52 1.30 -0.05 1.78
C MET A 52 2.02 0.82 0.75
N GLU A 53 2.00 0.48 -0.54
CA GLU A 53 2.60 1.31 -1.59
C GLU A 53 1.87 2.64 -1.73
N GLU A 54 0.53 2.64 -1.78
CA GLU A 54 -0.30 3.85 -1.88
C GLU A 54 -0.09 4.81 -0.72
N THR A 55 0.05 4.27 0.49
CA THR A 55 0.27 5.06 1.72
C THR A 55 1.75 5.32 2.01
N ASN A 56 2.68 4.90 1.15
CA ASN A 56 4.13 4.96 1.42
C ASN A 56 4.53 4.28 2.76
N GLY A 57 3.83 3.22 3.13
CA GLY A 57 3.99 2.48 4.39
C GLY A 57 3.42 3.19 5.61
N ARG A 58 2.75 4.33 5.44
CA ARG A 58 2.15 5.13 6.52
C ARG A 58 0.70 4.78 6.74
N MET A 59 0.48 3.51 7.04
CA MET A 59 -0.82 2.99 7.44
C MET A 59 -0.71 2.35 8.82
N PRO A 60 -1.40 2.89 9.85
CA PRO A 60 -1.43 2.25 11.15
C PRO A 60 -2.15 0.91 11.04
N ARG A 61 -1.80 -0.02 11.93
CA ARG A 61 -2.39 -1.36 11.95
C ARG A 61 -3.93 -1.34 11.99
N SER A 62 -4.52 -0.47 12.81
CA SER A 62 -5.98 -0.32 12.91
C SER A 62 -6.64 0.11 11.59
N ALA A 63 -5.96 0.92 10.78
CA ALA A 63 -6.49 1.30 9.47
C ALA A 63 -6.49 0.12 8.49
N LEU A 64 -5.46 -0.74 8.53
CA LEU A 64 -5.43 -1.97 7.73
C LEU A 64 -6.51 -2.96 8.17
N GLU A 65 -6.71 -3.10 9.48
CA GLU A 65 -7.76 -3.96 10.05
C GLU A 65 -9.13 -3.55 9.54
N ASN A 66 -9.43 -2.25 9.58
CA ASN A 66 -10.69 -1.68 9.09
C ASN A 66 -10.84 -1.80 7.57
N ALA A 67 -9.77 -1.56 6.80
CA ALA A 67 -9.82 -1.58 5.34
C ALA A 67 -9.95 -3.00 4.76
N LEU A 68 -9.41 -4.00 5.45
CA LEU A 68 -9.36 -5.38 4.96
C LEU A 68 -10.32 -6.32 5.70
N CYS A 69 -10.94 -5.87 6.78
CA CYS A 69 -11.84 -6.65 7.64
C CYS A 69 -11.17 -7.90 8.24
N TYR A 70 -9.88 -7.81 8.57
CA TYR A 70 -9.12 -8.87 9.25
C TYR A 70 -8.48 -8.33 10.52
N SER A 71 -8.31 -9.18 11.53
CA SER A 71 -7.51 -8.81 12.69
C SER A 71 -6.05 -8.59 12.28
N GLY A 72 -5.36 -7.65 12.92
CA GLY A 72 -4.00 -7.33 12.52
C GLY A 72 -3.01 -8.41 12.92
N ASN A 73 -3.40 -9.32 13.82
CA ASN A 73 -2.60 -10.51 14.12
C ASN A 73 -2.59 -11.41 12.90
N TYR A 74 -3.75 -11.62 12.27
CA TYR A 74 -3.83 -12.37 11.03
C TYR A 74 -3.08 -11.66 9.89
N LEU A 75 -3.24 -10.35 9.74
CA LEU A 75 -2.49 -9.57 8.75
C LEU A 75 -0.97 -9.69 8.96
N ASN A 76 -0.50 -9.66 10.22
CA ASN A 76 0.90 -9.85 10.55
C ASN A 76 1.39 -11.26 10.21
N THR A 77 0.60 -12.30 10.49
CA THR A 77 0.91 -13.68 10.09
C THR A 77 1.03 -13.82 8.58
N ILE A 78 0.12 -13.20 7.82
CA ILE A 78 0.17 -13.19 6.35
C ILE A 78 1.44 -12.51 5.87
N VAL A 79 1.73 -11.29 6.32
CA VAL A 79 2.95 -10.58 5.90
C VAL A 79 4.20 -11.36 6.26
N ASN A 80 4.27 -11.92 7.47
CA ASN A 80 5.41 -12.71 7.90
C ASN A 80 5.61 -13.95 7.03
N LYS A 81 4.53 -14.66 6.69
CA LYS A 81 4.58 -15.83 5.80
C LYS A 81 5.21 -15.53 4.44
N TYR A 82 4.93 -14.36 3.85
CA TYR A 82 5.43 -14.02 2.51
C TYR A 82 6.75 -13.24 2.50
N THR A 83 7.12 -12.60 3.60
CA THR A 83 8.26 -11.65 3.63
C THR A 83 9.31 -11.96 4.68
N GLY A 84 8.97 -12.79 5.68
CA GLY A 84 9.77 -12.99 6.89
C GLY A 84 9.74 -11.81 7.87
N MET A 85 9.02 -10.73 7.57
CA MET A 85 8.97 -9.50 8.38
C MET A 85 7.67 -9.41 9.18
N ASN A 86 7.65 -8.62 10.25
CA ASN A 86 6.38 -8.20 10.83
C ASN A 86 5.75 -7.09 9.97
N LEU A 87 4.47 -6.82 10.20
CA LEU A 87 3.66 -5.86 9.43
C LEU A 87 4.24 -4.44 9.48
N HIS A 88 4.77 -4.02 10.63
CA HIS A 88 5.38 -2.71 10.81
C HIS A 88 6.65 -2.57 9.97
N ASP A 89 7.56 -3.55 10.06
CA ASP A 89 8.82 -3.55 9.33
C ASP A 89 8.60 -3.66 7.82
N TYR A 90 7.58 -4.42 7.41
CA TYR A 90 7.15 -4.45 6.01
C TYR A 90 6.72 -3.08 5.53
N GLY A 91 5.85 -2.36 6.26
CA GLY A 91 5.47 -0.98 5.96
C GLY A 91 6.68 -0.04 5.89
N LEU A 92 7.62 -0.20 6.82
CA LEU A 92 8.86 0.60 6.85
C LEU A 92 9.69 0.44 5.58
N THR A 93 9.64 -0.71 4.89
CA THR A 93 10.32 -0.88 3.60
C THR A 93 9.80 0.09 2.53
N PHE A 94 8.49 0.33 2.48
CA PHE A 94 7.86 1.29 1.56
C PHE A 94 8.21 2.72 1.94
N THR A 95 8.22 3.03 3.24
CA THR A 95 8.65 4.35 3.73
C THR A 95 10.12 4.62 3.36
N MET A 96 11.02 3.65 3.50
CA MET A 96 12.43 3.79 3.11
C MET A 96 12.59 3.93 1.59
N LYS A 97 11.79 3.20 0.81
CA LYS A 97 11.73 3.36 -0.66
C LYS A 97 11.31 4.78 -1.06
N LYS A 98 10.29 5.34 -0.39
CA LYS A 98 9.88 6.73 -0.62
C LYS A 98 10.96 7.72 -0.21
N ALA A 99 11.65 7.48 0.91
CA ALA A 99 12.77 8.30 1.34
C ALA A 99 13.88 8.33 0.28
N ALA A 100 14.24 7.17 -0.28
CA ALA A 100 15.26 7.07 -1.33
C ALA A 100 14.88 7.90 -2.58
N SER A 101 13.64 7.79 -3.06
CA SER A 101 13.12 8.62 -4.17
C SER A 101 13.18 10.12 -3.81
N LEU A 102 12.75 10.53 -2.61
CA LEU A 102 12.84 11.94 -2.23
C LEU A 102 14.28 12.48 -2.16
N LEU A 103 15.24 11.63 -1.78
CA LEU A 103 16.66 11.99 -1.75
C LEU A 103 17.24 12.18 -3.16
N THR A 104 16.78 11.41 -4.15
CA THR A 104 17.26 11.48 -5.54
C THR A 104 16.54 12.54 -6.35
N ASP A 105 15.22 12.63 -6.19
CA ASP A 105 14.34 13.38 -7.08
C ASP A 105 14.17 14.84 -6.64
N THR A 106 14.67 15.20 -5.45
CA THR A 106 14.54 16.56 -4.89
C THR A 106 15.84 17.05 -4.26
N ASP A 107 15.91 18.35 -3.96
CA ASP A 107 16.99 18.98 -3.19
C ASP A 107 16.62 19.27 -1.72
N ARG A 108 15.49 18.73 -1.26
CA ARG A 108 15.02 18.93 0.12
C ARG A 108 16.08 18.48 1.12
N SER A 109 16.18 19.14 2.27
CA SER A 109 17.08 18.69 3.33
C SER A 109 16.66 17.31 3.86
N ILE A 110 17.60 16.52 4.38
CA ILE A 110 17.29 15.20 4.95
C ILE A 110 16.29 15.35 6.11
N SER A 111 16.43 16.42 6.92
CA SER A 111 15.49 16.72 8.01
C SER A 111 14.08 17.01 7.50
N ALA A 112 13.92 17.74 6.39
CA ALA A 112 12.61 17.98 5.81
C ALA A 112 11.95 16.67 5.30
N ILE A 113 12.76 15.76 4.75
CA ILE A 113 12.30 14.44 4.30
C ILE A 113 11.87 13.57 5.49
N GLU A 114 12.65 13.58 6.58
CA GLU A 114 12.30 12.89 7.83
C GLU A 114 10.95 13.36 8.37
N THR A 115 10.75 14.68 8.47
CA THR A 115 9.51 15.28 8.94
C THR A 115 8.34 14.97 8.01
N GLN A 116 8.53 15.10 6.69
CA GLN A 116 7.50 14.78 5.69
C GLN A 116 7.06 13.32 5.79
N LEU A 117 8.01 12.42 6.04
CA LEU A 117 7.70 11.02 6.23
C LEU A 117 7.12 10.74 7.61
N GLY A 118 7.13 11.67 8.57
CA GLY A 118 6.59 11.45 9.91
C GLY A 118 7.56 10.70 10.84
N PHE A 119 8.86 10.93 10.69
CA PHE A 119 9.86 10.56 11.69
C PHE A 119 10.09 11.71 12.66
N THR A 120 9.94 11.42 13.95
CA THR A 120 10.32 12.36 15.03
C THR A 120 11.74 12.12 15.53
N ASN A 121 12.28 10.92 15.32
CA ASN A 121 13.61 10.53 15.76
C ASN A 121 14.55 10.33 14.55
N ARG A 122 15.48 11.27 14.39
CA ARG A 122 16.51 11.25 13.35
C ARG A 122 17.41 10.02 13.40
N THR A 123 17.88 9.63 14.59
CA THR A 123 18.74 8.46 14.77
C THR A 123 18.05 7.19 14.30
N HIS A 124 16.75 7.06 14.60
CA HIS A 124 15.94 5.95 14.14
C HIS A 124 15.84 5.92 12.61
N PHE A 125 15.53 7.06 11.97
CA PHE A 125 15.49 7.16 10.50
C PHE A 125 16.82 6.77 9.85
N TYR A 126 17.94 7.32 10.33
CA TYR A 126 19.27 7.03 9.79
C TYR A 126 19.63 5.54 9.93
N LYS A 127 19.32 4.93 11.08
CA LYS A 127 19.54 3.49 11.31
C LYS A 127 18.71 2.66 10.33
N MET A 128 17.43 2.95 10.18
CA MET A 128 16.55 2.20 9.29
C MET A 128 16.94 2.35 7.82
N PHE A 129 17.30 3.56 7.40
CA PHE A 129 17.76 3.81 6.04
C PHE A 129 19.08 3.08 5.75
N LYS A 130 20.04 3.17 6.66
CA LYS A 130 21.33 2.46 6.53
C LYS A 130 21.16 0.94 6.54
N ASN A 131 20.26 0.41 7.37
CA ASN A 131 19.97 -1.02 7.37
C ASN A 131 19.38 -1.48 6.02
N LYS A 132 18.55 -0.65 5.38
CA LYS A 132 17.91 -0.98 4.09
C LYS A 132 18.84 -0.83 2.89
N TYR A 133 19.67 0.22 2.86
CA TYR A 133 20.48 0.60 1.69
C TYR A 133 22.00 0.48 1.89
N GLY A 134 22.47 0.07 3.07
CA GLY A 134 23.89 -0.09 3.40
C GLY A 134 24.65 1.22 3.69
N VAL A 135 24.10 2.38 3.31
CA VAL A 135 24.73 3.70 3.46
C VAL A 135 23.80 4.72 4.11
N THR A 136 24.36 5.83 4.61
CA THR A 136 23.55 6.91 5.18
C THR A 136 22.76 7.67 4.10
N PRO A 137 21.63 8.32 4.44
CA PRO A 137 20.83 9.10 3.49
C PRO A 137 21.64 10.14 2.70
N GLY A 138 22.58 10.82 3.37
CA GLY A 138 23.46 11.81 2.72
C GLY A 138 24.41 11.17 1.72
N LYS A 139 25.07 10.06 2.09
CA LYS A 139 25.96 9.32 1.19
C LYS A 139 25.18 8.75 0.00
N TYR A 140 23.99 8.22 0.24
CA TYR A 140 23.09 7.71 -0.81
C TYR A 140 22.77 8.80 -1.83
N ARG A 141 22.38 10.00 -1.38
CA ARG A 141 22.11 11.15 -2.27
C ARG A 141 23.32 11.49 -3.13
N SER A 142 24.49 11.63 -2.52
CA SER A 142 25.73 11.99 -3.25
C SER A 142 26.08 10.93 -4.31
N GLN A 143 25.93 9.65 -3.98
CA GLN A 143 26.20 8.56 -4.92
C GLN A 143 25.21 8.56 -6.09
N MET A 144 23.92 8.76 -5.85
CA MET A 144 22.91 8.69 -6.91
C MET A 144 22.90 9.94 -7.81
N LYS A 145 23.16 11.13 -7.25
CA LYS A 145 23.25 12.38 -8.04
C LYS A 145 24.59 12.51 -8.78
N GLY A 146 25.68 11.97 -8.23
CA GLY A 146 27.00 11.98 -8.86
C GLY A 146 27.16 11.01 -10.05
N VAL A 147 26.18 10.14 -10.30
CA VAL A 147 26.17 9.20 -11.44
C VAL A 147 25.43 9.79 -12.66
N GLN A 148 24.89 11.01 -12.56
CA GLN A 148 24.17 11.70 -13.66
C GLN A 148 24.99 12.78 -14.38
N THR A 149 26.33 12.75 -14.28
CA THR A 149 27.24 13.57 -15.10
C THR A 149 27.97 12.74 -16.13
#